data_AF-A0A957KNW5-F1
#
_entry.id   AF-A0A957KNW5-F1
#
_cell.length_a   1.000
_cell.length_b   1.000
_cell.length_c   1.000
_cell.angle_alpha   90.00
_cell.angle_beta   90.00
_cell.angle_gamma   90.00
#
_symmetry.space_group_name_H-M   'P 1'
#
loop_
_entity.id
_entity.type
_entity.pdbx_description
1 polymer ?
#
loop_
_entity_poly.entity_id
_entity_poly.type
_entity_poly.pdbx_seq_one_letter_code
_entity_poly.pdbx_strand_id
1 'polypeptide(L)'
;GMDHVRFEYLNPDLSMDASHERYGLDHNRCILCTRCVRVCDEIEGAHVWDVMGRGVNSRVIVDLNQAWGASSSCTSCGKCVQVCPTGALFDKGATVAEMEKQHNFLRWILDGREKNIWSYSDRK
;
A
#
# COMPACT_ATOMS: atom_id res chain seq x y z
N GLY A 1 7.31 -17.24 -16.81
CA GLY A 1 7.78 -15.85 -16.69
C GLY A 1 8.99 -15.66 -17.59
N MET A 2 9.58 -14.46 -17.59
CA MET A 2 10.81 -14.12 -18.34
C MET A 2 12.05 -14.54 -17.53
N ASP A 3 13.07 -15.09 -18.18
CA ASP A 3 14.30 -15.65 -17.58
C ASP A 3 15.53 -14.73 -17.71
N HIS A 4 15.51 -13.76 -18.61
CA HIS A 4 16.56 -12.75 -18.78
C HIS A 4 15.98 -11.38 -19.16
N VAL A 5 16.62 -10.31 -18.72
CA VAL A 5 16.25 -8.94 -19.06
C VAL A 5 17.08 -8.47 -20.26
N ARG A 6 16.40 -7.98 -21.30
CA ARG A 6 17.05 -7.50 -22.55
C ARG A 6 17.28 -5.98 -22.56
N PHE A 7 16.71 -5.27 -21.61
CA PHE A 7 16.82 -3.82 -21.49
C PHE A 7 17.74 -3.45 -20.33
N GLU A 8 18.40 -2.30 -20.45
CA GLU A 8 19.16 -1.75 -19.32
C GLU A 8 18.20 -1.36 -18.19
N TYR A 9 18.62 -1.64 -16.96
CA TYR A 9 17.86 -1.21 -15.79
C TYR A 9 17.99 0.29 -15.61
N LEU A 10 16.87 0.97 -15.39
CA LEU A 10 16.87 2.41 -15.11
C LEU A 10 17.48 2.76 -13.75
N ASN A 11 17.34 1.88 -12.75
CA ASN A 11 17.79 2.06 -11.36
C ASN A 11 17.48 3.47 -10.80
N PRO A 12 16.21 3.91 -10.80
CA PRO A 12 15.88 5.23 -10.29
C PRO A 12 16.21 5.30 -8.79
N ASP A 13 16.75 6.44 -8.35
CA ASP A 13 16.99 6.72 -6.93
C ASP A 13 15.80 7.52 -6.38
N LEU A 14 14.77 6.79 -5.94
CA LEU A 14 13.56 7.39 -5.38
C LEU A 14 13.62 7.40 -3.85
N SER A 15 12.99 8.42 -3.26
CA SER A 15 12.94 8.58 -1.81
C SER A 15 12.10 7.49 -1.13
N MET A 16 12.49 7.17 0.10
CA MET A 16 11.66 6.41 1.03
C MET A 16 11.02 7.38 2.04
N ASP A 17 9.73 7.21 2.31
CA ASP A 17 9.03 7.90 3.38
C ASP A 17 8.83 6.94 4.57
N ALA A 18 9.52 7.23 5.67
CA ALA A 18 9.39 6.54 6.94
C ALA A 18 8.87 7.47 8.05
N SER A 19 8.11 8.51 7.70
CA SER A 19 7.58 9.50 8.66
C SER A 19 6.39 8.98 9.48
N HIS A 20 5.58 8.07 8.93
CA HIS A 20 4.43 7.49 9.65
C HIS A 20 4.90 6.60 10.81
N GLU A 21 4.23 6.64 11.96
CA GLU A 21 4.65 5.92 13.18
C GLU A 21 4.87 4.41 12.93
N ARG A 22 3.88 3.76 12.30
CA ARG A 22 3.86 2.30 12.08
C ARG A 22 4.26 1.81 10.69
N TYR A 23 4.27 2.67 9.68
CA TYR A 23 4.35 2.22 8.29
C TYR A 23 5.42 2.99 7.51
N GLY A 24 5.88 2.40 6.41
CA GLY A 24 6.80 3.03 5.48
C GLY A 24 6.38 2.86 4.02
N LEU A 25 6.84 3.79 3.19
CA LEU A 25 6.66 3.80 1.74
C LEU A 25 8.03 3.86 1.05
N ASP A 26 8.37 2.82 0.28
CA ASP A 26 9.54 2.76 -0.58
C ASP A 26 9.11 2.89 -2.04
N HIS A 27 9.37 4.05 -2.64
CA HIS A 27 9.00 4.30 -4.04
C HIS A 27 9.77 3.41 -5.03
N ASN A 28 10.97 2.93 -4.68
CA ASN A 28 11.76 2.06 -5.56
C ASN A 28 11.10 0.69 -5.77
N ARG A 29 10.22 0.27 -4.86
CA ARG A 29 9.48 -0.99 -4.95
C ARG A 29 8.09 -0.82 -5.53
N CYS A 30 7.62 0.40 -5.74
CA CYS A 30 6.27 0.67 -6.19
C CYS A 30 6.13 0.42 -7.69
N ILE A 31 5.26 -0.52 -8.07
CA ILE A 31 4.93 -0.82 -9.48
C ILE A 31 3.71 -0.03 -9.99
N LEU A 32 3.30 1.00 -9.25
CA LEU A 32 2.15 1.86 -9.57
C LEU A 32 0.83 1.10 -9.86
N CYS A 33 0.59 -0.01 -9.16
CA CYS A 33 -0.61 -0.84 -9.36
C CYS A 33 -1.91 -0.24 -8.78
N THR A 34 -1.83 0.93 -8.12
CA THR A 34 -2.94 1.69 -7.51
C THR A 34 -3.85 0.95 -6.51
N ARG A 35 -3.49 -0.25 -6.05
CA ARG A 35 -4.25 -0.98 -5.01
C ARG A 35 -4.37 -0.21 -3.70
N CYS A 36 -3.32 0.52 -3.32
CA CYS A 36 -3.33 1.37 -2.11
C CYS A 36 -4.33 2.54 -2.23
N VAL A 37 -4.42 3.15 -3.40
CA VAL A 37 -5.39 4.20 -3.73
C VAL A 37 -6.80 3.65 -3.61
N ARG A 38 -7.09 2.59 -4.35
CA ARG A 38 -8.43 1.97 -4.38
C ARG A 38 -8.90 1.48 -3.02
N VAL A 39 -8.05 0.81 -2.24
CA VAL A 39 -8.48 0.31 -0.92
C VAL A 39 -8.70 1.44 0.09
N CYS A 40 -7.95 2.54 -0.01
CA CYS A 40 -8.10 3.69 0.88
C CYS A 40 -9.34 4.53 0.53
N ASP A 41 -9.72 4.53 -0.73
CA ASP A 41 -10.94 5.12 -1.25
C ASP A 41 -12.16 4.20 -1.00
N GLU A 42 -12.24 3.09 -1.72
CA GLU A 42 -13.42 2.21 -1.78
C GLU A 42 -13.71 1.48 -0.45
N ILE A 43 -12.66 1.08 0.28
CA ILE A 43 -12.83 0.27 1.51
C ILE A 43 -12.72 1.13 2.76
N GLU A 44 -11.77 2.05 2.85
CA GLU A 44 -11.68 2.92 4.03
C GLU A 44 -12.53 4.19 3.94
N GLY A 45 -12.66 4.79 2.76
CA GLY A 45 -13.27 6.11 2.59
C GLY A 45 -12.42 7.26 3.12
N ALA A 46 -11.10 7.05 3.30
CA ALA A 46 -10.20 8.08 3.85
C ALA A 46 -9.49 8.90 2.77
N HIS A 47 -9.43 8.41 1.52
CA HIS A 47 -8.86 9.13 0.37
C HIS A 47 -7.44 9.70 0.58
N VAL A 48 -6.61 9.00 1.36
CA VAL A 48 -5.25 9.43 1.73
C VAL A 48 -4.29 9.37 0.54
N TRP A 49 -4.47 8.39 -0.34
CA TRP A 49 -3.54 8.10 -1.43
C TRP A 49 -4.05 8.63 -2.76
N ASP A 50 -3.18 9.28 -3.53
CA ASP A 50 -3.43 9.67 -4.92
C ASP A 50 -2.19 9.41 -5.79
N VAL A 51 -2.27 9.69 -7.09
CA VAL A 51 -1.17 9.61 -8.05
C VAL A 51 -0.83 10.99 -8.57
N MET A 52 0.43 11.38 -8.42
CA MET A 52 0.97 12.63 -8.99
C MET A 52 1.94 12.34 -10.12
N GLY A 53 2.02 13.27 -11.06
CA GLY A 53 2.95 13.21 -12.18
C GLY A 53 2.35 12.51 -13.40
N ARG A 54 3.20 12.22 -14.39
CA ARG A 54 2.82 11.56 -15.64
C ARG A 54 3.96 10.68 -16.15
N GLY A 55 3.61 9.63 -16.90
CA GLY A 55 4.57 8.73 -17.51
C GLY A 55 5.48 8.06 -16.47
N VAL A 56 6.79 8.06 -16.74
CA VAL A 56 7.81 7.50 -15.85
C VAL A 56 7.97 8.26 -14.53
N ASN A 57 7.45 9.50 -14.45
CA ASN A 57 7.51 10.34 -13.26
C ASN A 57 6.27 10.19 -12.36
N SER A 58 5.35 9.28 -12.71
CA SER A 58 4.16 9.02 -11.91
C SER A 58 4.53 8.34 -10.59
N ARG A 59 4.03 8.87 -9.48
CA ARG A 59 4.24 8.32 -8.14
C ARG A 59 2.96 8.38 -7.31
N VAL A 60 2.78 7.39 -6.44
CA VAL A 60 1.77 7.48 -5.39
C VAL A 60 2.17 8.58 -4.41
N ILE A 61 1.22 9.34 -3.90
CA ILE A 61 1.44 10.44 -2.96
C ILE A 61 0.44 10.37 -1.83
N VAL A 62 0.79 10.98 -0.69
CA VAL A 62 -0.11 11.15 0.44
C VAL A 62 -0.72 12.54 0.42
N ASP A 63 -2.04 12.63 0.50
CA ASP A 63 -2.83 13.85 0.42
C ASP A 63 -2.32 14.76 -0.72
N LEU A 64 -1.90 15.99 -0.40
CA LEU A 64 -1.32 16.95 -1.33
C LEU A 64 0.21 16.82 -1.41
N ASN A 65 0.71 15.60 -1.59
CA ASN A 65 2.13 15.25 -1.67
C ASN A 65 2.93 15.67 -0.41
N GLN A 66 2.37 15.37 0.76
CA GLN A 66 3.04 15.58 2.05
C GLN A 66 3.65 14.28 2.59
N ALA A 67 4.43 14.39 3.66
CA ALA A 67 4.95 13.23 4.37
C ALA A 67 3.79 12.43 5.01
N TRP A 68 3.84 11.11 4.97
CA TRP A 68 2.77 10.24 5.44
C TRP A 68 2.44 10.47 6.92
N GLY A 69 3.44 10.67 7.77
CA GLY A 69 3.25 10.97 9.20
C GLY A 69 2.59 12.32 9.49
N ALA A 70 2.53 13.23 8.51
CA ALA A 70 1.83 14.51 8.64
C ALA A 70 0.36 14.45 8.16
N SER A 71 -0.07 13.30 7.63
CA SER A 71 -1.43 13.11 7.11
C SER A 71 -2.46 12.99 8.22
N SER A 72 -3.34 14.00 8.31
CA SER A 72 -4.49 13.99 9.21
C SER A 72 -5.65 13.14 8.67
N SER A 73 -5.69 12.86 7.37
CA SER A 73 -6.70 12.00 6.74
C SER A 73 -6.42 10.51 6.99
N CYS A 74 -5.16 10.14 7.27
CA CYS A 74 -4.78 8.76 7.48
C CYS A 74 -5.33 8.20 8.80
N THR A 75 -6.19 7.19 8.68
CA THR A 75 -6.75 6.45 9.83
C THR A 75 -5.77 5.44 10.44
N SER A 76 -4.57 5.31 9.89
CA SER A 76 -3.57 4.30 10.27
C SER A 76 -4.12 2.86 10.24
N CYS A 77 -5.10 2.56 9.39
CA CYS A 77 -5.78 1.26 9.37
C CYS A 77 -4.99 0.11 8.73
N GLY A 78 -3.86 0.38 8.06
CA GLY A 78 -2.99 -0.65 7.47
C GLY A 78 -3.54 -1.42 6.26
N LYS A 79 -4.76 -1.12 5.77
CA LYS A 79 -5.34 -1.80 4.60
C LYS A 79 -4.49 -1.65 3.34
N CYS A 80 -3.97 -0.45 3.09
CA CYS A 80 -3.07 -0.16 1.97
C CYS A 80 -1.77 -0.97 2.03
N VAL A 81 -1.26 -1.21 3.24
CA VAL A 81 -0.09 -2.05 3.49
C VAL A 81 -0.40 -3.51 3.19
N GLN A 82 -1.54 -4.03 3.64
CA GLN A 82 -1.95 -5.43 3.42
C GLN A 82 -2.18 -5.77 1.94
N VAL A 83 -2.63 -4.81 1.11
CA VAL A 83 -2.88 -5.07 -0.32
C VAL A 83 -1.66 -4.82 -1.23
N CYS A 84 -0.61 -4.19 -0.71
CA CYS A 84 0.57 -3.84 -1.52
C CYS A 84 1.32 -5.12 -1.93
N PRO A 85 1.42 -5.42 -3.24
CA PRO A 85 1.94 -6.71 -3.70
C PRO A 85 3.47 -6.80 -3.66
N THR A 86 4.17 -5.67 -3.70
CA THR A 86 5.65 -5.62 -3.76
C THR A 86 6.29 -5.26 -2.41
N GLY A 87 5.48 -4.92 -1.41
CA GLY A 87 5.97 -4.37 -0.16
C GLY A 87 6.56 -2.96 -0.29
N ALA A 88 6.16 -2.20 -1.33
CA ALA A 88 6.41 -0.76 -1.38
C ALA A 88 5.79 -0.04 -0.19
N LEU A 89 4.61 -0.48 0.26
CA LEU A 89 4.03 -0.12 1.55
C LEU A 89 4.27 -1.27 2.51
N PHE A 90 4.89 -0.98 3.64
CA PHE A 90 5.35 -1.99 4.59
C PHE A 90 5.14 -1.57 6.05
N ASP A 91 5.15 -2.57 6.94
CA ASP A 91 5.10 -2.39 8.38
C ASP A 91 6.51 -2.18 8.94
N LYS A 92 6.66 -1.27 9.90
CA LYS A 92 7.94 -1.02 10.54
C LYS A 92 8.20 -2.08 11.60
N GLY A 93 9.46 -2.53 11.69
CA GLY A 93 9.88 -3.54 12.67
C GLY A 93 9.80 -4.98 12.18
N ALA A 94 9.29 -5.23 10.98
CA ALA A 94 9.44 -6.50 10.26
C ALA A 94 10.11 -6.24 8.91
N THR A 95 10.90 -7.20 8.40
CA THR A 95 11.37 -7.08 7.02
C THR A 95 10.21 -7.32 6.06
N VAL A 96 10.28 -6.73 4.86
CA VAL A 96 9.25 -6.93 3.82
C VAL A 96 9.04 -8.42 3.49
N ALA A 97 10.09 -9.24 3.61
CA ALA A 97 10.02 -10.68 3.37
C ALA A 97 9.29 -11.45 4.48
N GLU A 98 9.32 -10.94 5.71
CA GLU A 98 8.65 -11.54 6.87
C GLU A 98 7.22 -11.02 7.04
N MET A 99 6.79 -10.03 6.26
CA MET A 99 5.43 -9.51 6.34
C MET A 99 4.39 -10.53 5.89
N GLU A 100 3.58 -11.00 6.83
CA GLU A 100 2.42 -11.83 6.52
C GLU A 100 1.29 -10.98 5.93
N LYS A 101 0.83 -11.36 4.72
CA LYS A 101 -0.32 -10.73 4.06
C LYS A 101 -1.58 -11.53 4.33
N GLN A 102 -2.58 -10.89 4.89
CA GLN A 102 -3.89 -11.49 5.10
C GLN A 102 -4.75 -11.37 3.83
N HIS A 103 -4.66 -12.34 2.93
CA HIS A 103 -5.32 -12.29 1.63
C HIS A 103 -6.86 -12.18 1.70
N ASN A 104 -7.49 -12.73 2.74
CA ASN A 104 -8.94 -12.70 2.93
C ASN A 104 -9.43 -11.54 3.82
N PHE A 105 -8.52 -10.69 4.31
CA PHE A 105 -8.83 -9.61 5.24
C PHE A 105 -9.86 -8.61 4.71
N LEU A 106 -9.72 -8.18 3.44
CA LEU A 106 -10.68 -7.25 2.85
C LEU A 106 -12.06 -7.88 2.71
N ARG A 107 -12.12 -9.18 2.37
CA ARG A 107 -13.39 -9.88 2.24
C ARG A 107 -14.11 -9.94 3.58
N TRP A 108 -13.39 -10.21 4.66
CA TRP A 108 -13.94 -10.18 6.01
C TRP A 108 -14.51 -8.81 6.39
N ILE A 109 -13.82 -7.71 6.08
CA ILE A 109 -14.33 -6.36 6.34
C ILE A 109 -15.64 -6.11 5.57
N LEU A 110 -15.67 -6.50 4.29
CA LEU A 110 -16.84 -6.29 3.44
C LEU A 110 -18.04 -7.14 3.89
N ASP A 111 -17.84 -8.43 4.15
CA ASP A 111 -18.90 -9.31 4.65
C ASP A 111 -19.44 -8.83 6.01
N GLY A 112 -18.56 -8.31 6.88
CA GLY A 112 -18.94 -7.70 8.15
C GLY A 112 -19.79 -6.44 7.99
N ARG A 113 -19.46 -5.56 7.05
CA ARG A 113 -20.19 -4.31 6.82
C ARG A 113 -21.50 -4.48 6.04
N GLU A 114 -21.50 -5.30 5.00
CA GLU A 114 -22.64 -5.47 4.09
C GLU A 114 -23.67 -6.47 4.62
N LYS A 115 -23.19 -7.57 5.22
CA LYS A 115 -24.04 -8.71 5.61
C LYS A 115 -24.12 -8.91 7.12
N ASN A 116 -23.40 -8.10 7.90
CA ASN A 116 -23.25 -8.27 9.34
C ASN A 116 -22.65 -9.64 9.74
N ILE A 117 -21.77 -10.19 8.88
CA ILE A 117 -21.09 -11.48 9.11
C ILE A 117 -19.64 -11.21 9.51
N TRP A 118 -19.36 -11.24 10.82
CA TRP A 118 -18.03 -10.99 11.39
C TRP A 118 -17.25 -12.28 11.71
N SER A 119 -17.57 -13.38 11.04
CA SER A 119 -16.82 -14.63 11.15
C SER A 119 -15.58 -14.56 10.25
N TYR A 120 -14.38 -14.52 10.83
CA TYR A 120 -13.12 -14.60 10.09
C TYR A 120 -12.86 -16.07 9.70
N SER A 121 -12.88 -16.41 8.42
CA SER A 121 -12.86 -17.81 7.96
C SER A 121 -11.49 -18.49 7.96
N ASP A 122 -10.38 -17.79 8.18
CA ASP A 122 -9.04 -18.40 8.15
C ASP A 122 -8.20 -18.02 9.37
N ARG A 123 -8.44 -18.72 10.48
CA ARG A 123 -7.36 -19.03 11.44
C ARG A 123 -6.85 -20.44 11.13
N LYS A 124 -5.86 -20.52 10.25
CA LYS A 124 -4.82 -21.55 10.29
C LYS A 124 -3.48 -20.85 10.27
#